data_AF-A0A1Y2JN29-F1
#
_entry.id   AF-A0A1Y2JN29-F1
#
_cell.length_a   1.000
_cell.length_b   1.000
_cell.length_c   1.000
_cell.angle_alpha   90.00
_cell.angle_beta   90.00
_cell.angle_gamma   90.00
#
_symmetry.space_group_name_H-M   'P 1'
#
loop_
_entity.id
_entity.type
_entity.pdbx_description
1 polymer ?
#
loop_
_entity_poly.entity_id
_entity_poly.type
_entity_poly.pdbx_seq_one_letter_code
_entity_poly.pdbx_strand_id
1 'polypeptide(L)'
;MNKRLIASVVGFACLTMATAAEARTSYDGSWNLLFVTQRGSCDPTYSFTVNINDGFVTHPNLVKFAGHVGRSGAVHASVTVHDKYAAGSGRLTRDAGRGSWSGHAAGARCSGYWTAQRNG
;
A
#
# COMPACT_ATOMS: atom_id res chain seq x y z
N MET A 1 24.99 -56.31 -46.04
CA MET A 1 25.05 -56.91 -44.70
C MET A 1 25.84 -55.97 -43.80
N ASN A 2 25.32 -55.70 -42.59
CA ASN A 2 25.96 -55.09 -41.41
C ASN A 2 25.83 -53.56 -41.30
N LYS A 3 25.44 -52.95 -40.18
CA LYS A 3 24.75 -53.33 -38.93
C LYS A 3 24.45 -51.98 -38.25
N ARG A 4 23.24 -51.80 -37.71
CA ARG A 4 22.76 -50.60 -36.97
C ARG A 4 23.75 -50.18 -35.87
N LEU A 5 23.75 -48.91 -35.42
CA LEU A 5 23.87 -48.54 -33.99
C LEU A 5 23.59 -47.02 -33.75
N ILE A 6 22.58 -46.79 -32.91
CA ILE A 6 22.45 -45.80 -31.81
C ILE A 6 22.24 -44.32 -32.16
N ALA A 7 20.97 -43.90 -32.06
CA ALA A 7 20.56 -42.52 -31.83
C ALA A 7 20.87 -42.12 -30.37
N SER A 8 21.66 -41.06 -30.17
CA SER A 8 22.00 -40.54 -28.84
C SER A 8 21.05 -39.41 -28.43
N VAL A 9 20.52 -39.55 -27.22
CA VAL A 9 19.59 -38.67 -26.52
C VAL A 9 20.28 -37.40 -26.04
N VAL A 10 19.68 -36.23 -26.25
CA VAL A 10 19.85 -35.07 -25.35
C VAL A 10 18.50 -34.39 -25.17
N GLY A 11 17.74 -34.84 -24.18
CA GLY A 11 16.57 -34.12 -23.68
C GLY A 11 17.04 -32.94 -22.83
N PHE A 12 16.94 -31.73 -23.37
CA PHE A 12 17.22 -30.50 -22.63
C PHE A 12 16.00 -30.18 -21.74
N ALA A 13 15.98 -30.69 -20.52
CA ALA A 13 14.99 -30.30 -19.52
C ALA A 13 15.34 -28.88 -19.04
N CYS A 14 14.70 -27.89 -19.65
CA CYS A 14 14.82 -26.49 -19.26
C CYS A 14 14.09 -26.31 -17.91
N LEU A 15 14.83 -26.37 -16.80
CA LEU A 15 14.36 -25.98 -15.48
C LEU A 15 14.19 -24.46 -15.48
N THR A 16 13.02 -23.98 -15.86
CA THR A 16 12.66 -22.56 -15.69
C THR A 16 12.48 -22.30 -14.20
N MET A 17 13.52 -21.77 -13.55
CA MET A 17 13.37 -21.14 -12.24
C MET A 17 12.47 -19.93 -12.42
N ALA A 18 11.18 -20.08 -12.15
CA ALA A 18 10.25 -18.97 -12.03
C ALA A 18 10.65 -18.18 -10.77
N THR A 19 11.51 -17.18 -10.94
CA THR A 19 11.70 -16.17 -9.89
C THR A 19 10.37 -15.45 -9.76
N ALA A 20 9.63 -15.70 -8.69
CA ALA A 20 8.51 -14.86 -8.32
C ALA A 20 9.08 -13.43 -8.19
N ALA A 21 8.77 -12.58 -9.16
CA ALA A 21 9.14 -11.19 -9.09
C ALA A 21 8.34 -10.58 -7.95
N GLU A 22 8.98 -10.35 -6.80
CA GLU A 22 8.40 -9.54 -5.75
C GLU A 22 8.24 -8.13 -6.32
N ALA A 23 7.01 -7.74 -6.65
CA ALA A 23 6.68 -6.39 -7.07
C ALA A 23 6.80 -5.45 -5.87
N ARG A 24 8.02 -5.16 -5.43
CA ARG A 24 8.25 -4.16 -4.39
C ARG A 24 8.19 -2.77 -5.01
N THR A 25 7.27 -1.94 -4.55
CA THR A 25 7.30 -0.51 -4.91
C THR A 25 8.36 0.21 -4.08
N SER A 26 8.82 1.37 -4.55
CA SER A 26 9.76 2.22 -3.77
C SER A 26 9.17 2.72 -2.45
N TYR A 27 7.86 2.55 -2.23
CA TYR A 27 7.14 3.00 -1.04
C TYR A 27 6.83 1.86 -0.08
N ASP A 28 7.13 0.61 -0.44
CA ASP A 28 6.86 -0.55 0.42
C ASP A 28 7.58 -0.42 1.77
N GLY A 29 6.96 -0.96 2.82
CA GLY A 29 7.43 -0.89 4.21
C GLY A 29 6.47 -0.18 5.15
N SER A 30 6.94 0.09 6.37
CA SER A 30 6.13 0.65 7.45
C SER A 30 6.15 2.19 7.45
N TRP A 31 4.99 2.80 7.71
CA TRP A 31 4.80 4.25 7.71
C TRP A 31 3.97 4.69 8.90
N ASN A 32 4.42 5.74 9.59
CA ASN A 32 3.62 6.44 10.59
C ASN A 32 2.80 7.52 9.91
N LEU A 33 1.48 7.48 10.13
CA LEU A 33 0.55 8.49 9.66
C LEU A 33 0.09 9.38 10.79
N LEU A 34 -0.06 10.66 10.48
CA LEU A 34 -0.66 11.67 11.35
C LEU A 34 -1.72 12.41 10.54
N PHE A 35 -2.96 12.41 11.01
CA PHE A 35 -4.07 13.17 10.46
C PHE A 35 -4.40 14.29 11.42
N VAL A 36 -4.53 15.50 10.90
CA VAL A 36 -4.94 16.68 11.66
C VAL A 36 -6.27 17.20 11.13
N THR A 37 -7.24 17.35 12.02
CA THR A 37 -8.54 17.93 11.71
C THR A 37 -8.44 19.45 11.69
N GLN A 38 -8.82 20.08 10.58
CA GLN A 38 -8.86 21.54 10.44
C GLN A 38 -10.28 22.09 10.45
N ARG A 39 -11.28 21.25 10.12
CA ARG A 39 -12.69 21.62 10.07
C ARG A 39 -13.54 20.49 10.63
N GLY A 40 -14.62 20.86 11.32
CA GLY A 40 -15.54 19.91 11.98
C GLY A 40 -15.18 19.66 13.44
N SER A 41 -16.02 18.88 14.12
CA SER A 41 -15.93 18.59 15.56
C SER A 41 -15.43 17.17 15.86
N CYS A 42 -14.72 16.54 14.91
CA CYS A 42 -14.03 15.27 15.16
C CYS A 42 -12.84 15.49 16.07
N ASP A 43 -12.22 14.40 16.54
CA ASP A 43 -10.99 14.49 17.31
C ASP A 43 -9.94 15.29 16.53
N PRO A 44 -9.13 16.13 17.21
CA PRO A 44 -8.23 17.05 16.54
C PRO A 44 -7.11 16.32 15.78
N THR A 45 -6.78 15.10 16.19
CA THR A 45 -5.65 14.35 15.65
C THR A 45 -5.90 12.85 15.69
N TYR A 46 -5.51 12.14 14.63
CA TYR A 46 -5.47 10.68 14.57
C TYR A 46 -4.07 10.22 14.13
N SER A 47 -3.49 9.25 14.82
CA SER A 47 -2.18 8.70 14.48
C SER A 47 -2.18 7.18 14.53
N PHE A 48 -1.63 6.56 13.50
CA PHE A 48 -1.49 5.10 13.41
C PHE A 48 -0.43 4.71 12.39
N THR A 49 0.05 3.47 12.49
CA THR A 49 1.04 2.92 11.58
C THR A 49 0.38 2.01 10.55
N VAL A 50 0.76 2.17 9.29
CA VAL A 50 0.34 1.30 8.18
C VAL A 50 1.55 0.62 7.56
N ASN A 51 1.31 -0.45 6.81
CA ASN A 51 2.30 -1.04 5.92
C ASN A 51 1.89 -0.86 4.47
N ILE A 52 2.87 -0.65 3.59
CA ILE A 52 2.67 -0.66 2.15
C ILE A 52 3.31 -1.94 1.61
N ASN A 53 2.54 -2.74 0.88
CA ASN A 53 2.99 -3.97 0.25
C ASN A 53 2.52 -3.98 -1.21
N ASP A 54 3.45 -3.99 -2.16
CA ASP A 54 3.13 -3.84 -3.59
C ASP A 54 2.23 -2.62 -3.87
N GLY A 55 2.54 -1.51 -3.20
CA GLY A 55 1.74 -0.28 -3.30
C GLY A 55 0.39 -0.31 -2.57
N PHE A 56 -0.09 -1.47 -2.09
CA PHE A 56 -1.32 -1.55 -1.30
C PHE A 56 -1.06 -1.20 0.16
N VAL A 57 -1.88 -0.29 0.69
CA VAL A 57 -1.79 0.14 2.08
C VAL A 57 -2.63 -0.80 2.94
N THR A 58 -2.00 -1.41 3.93
CA THR A 58 -2.60 -2.38 4.85
C THR A 58 -2.44 -1.94 6.30
N HIS A 59 -3.37 -2.37 7.15
CA HIS A 59 -3.31 -2.13 8.59
C HIS A 59 -3.86 -3.38 9.32
N PRO A 60 -3.15 -3.90 10.35
CA PRO A 60 -3.46 -5.21 10.94
C PRO A 60 -4.88 -5.33 11.50
N ASN A 61 -5.43 -4.23 12.03
CA ASN A 61 -6.73 -4.23 12.69
C ASN A 61 -7.86 -3.55 11.89
N LEU A 62 -7.60 -3.08 10.66
CA LEU A 62 -8.60 -2.33 9.87
C LEU A 62 -9.02 -3.14 8.65
N VAL A 63 -10.10 -3.89 8.80
CA VAL A 63 -10.61 -4.83 7.77
C VAL A 63 -11.15 -4.11 6.53
N LYS A 64 -11.58 -2.86 6.66
CA LYS A 64 -12.13 -2.04 5.55
C LYS A 64 -11.24 -0.84 5.23
N PHE A 65 -9.93 -1.06 5.20
CA PHE A 65 -8.98 -0.10 4.66
C PHE A 65 -8.75 -0.41 3.18
N ALA A 66 -9.01 0.56 2.31
CA ALA A 66 -8.69 0.47 0.89
C ALA A 66 -7.76 1.61 0.54
N GLY A 67 -6.49 1.32 0.22
CA GLY A 67 -5.56 2.35 -0.22
C GLY A 67 -4.47 1.81 -1.13
N HIS A 68 -4.00 2.68 -2.01
CA HIS A 68 -3.00 2.37 -3.01
C HIS A 68 -2.06 3.56 -3.23
N VAL A 69 -0.78 3.24 -3.41
CA VAL A 69 0.29 4.16 -3.75
C VAL A 69 0.82 3.79 -5.13
N GLY A 70 0.57 4.66 -6.11
CA GLY A 70 1.09 4.45 -7.46
C GLY A 70 2.60 4.63 -7.53
N ARG A 71 3.22 4.17 -8.62
CA ARG A 71 4.67 4.30 -8.87
C ARG A 71 5.19 5.75 -8.79
N SER A 72 4.34 6.74 -9.07
CA SER A 72 4.68 8.16 -8.93
C SER A 72 4.68 8.66 -7.48
N GLY A 73 4.24 7.84 -6.52
CA GLY A 73 3.99 8.22 -5.13
C GLY A 73 2.60 8.78 -4.90
N ALA A 74 1.74 8.89 -5.91
CA ALA A 74 0.35 9.33 -5.74
C ALA A 74 -0.42 8.36 -4.83
N VAL A 75 -1.06 8.90 -3.79
CA VAL A 75 -1.80 8.16 -2.77
C VAL A 75 -3.28 8.42 -2.95
N HIS A 76 -4.06 7.33 -2.91
CA HIS A 76 -5.50 7.38 -2.70
C HIS A 76 -5.88 6.32 -1.67
N ALA A 77 -6.62 6.72 -0.64
CA ALA A 77 -7.05 5.81 0.41
C ALA A 77 -8.42 6.19 0.96
N SER A 78 -9.13 5.19 1.45
CA SER A 78 -10.31 5.35 2.28
C SER A 78 -10.38 4.27 3.34
N VAL A 79 -11.03 4.60 4.44
CA VAL A 79 -11.21 3.70 5.57
C VAL A 79 -12.60 3.85 6.12
N THR A 80 -13.23 2.73 6.44
CA THR A 80 -14.52 2.69 7.13
C THR A 80 -14.37 1.87 8.41
N VAL A 81 -14.75 2.44 9.55
CA VAL A 81 -14.76 1.75 10.85
C VAL A 81 -16.08 2.04 11.53
N HIS A 82 -16.93 1.02 11.66
CA HIS A 82 -18.30 1.17 12.17
C HIS A 82 -19.07 2.26 11.39
N ASP A 83 -19.45 3.34 12.07
CA ASP A 83 -20.15 4.52 11.56
C ASP A 83 -19.21 5.65 11.10
N LYS A 84 -17.89 5.44 11.18
CA LYS A 84 -16.87 6.41 10.80
C LYS A 84 -16.33 6.10 9.40
N TYR A 85 -16.10 7.15 8.63
CA TYR A 85 -15.50 7.08 7.30
C TYR A 85 -14.50 8.20 7.10
N ALA A 86 -13.41 7.92 6.42
CA ALA A 86 -12.53 8.93 5.88
C ALA A 86 -11.98 8.51 4.52
N ALA A 87 -11.76 9.49 3.65
CA ALA A 87 -11.01 9.33 2.43
C ALA A 87 -9.94 10.42 2.32
N GLY A 88 -8.82 10.06 1.73
CA GLY A 88 -7.69 10.96 1.56
C GLY A 88 -6.93 10.70 0.28
N SER A 89 -6.24 11.74 -0.16
CA SER A 89 -5.33 11.69 -1.29
C SER A 89 -4.10 12.53 -0.99
N GLY A 90 -3.01 12.28 -1.72
CA GLY A 90 -1.78 13.04 -1.59
C GLY A 90 -0.62 12.37 -2.28
N ARG A 91 0.59 12.56 -1.74
CA ARG A 91 1.80 12.02 -2.35
C ARG A 91 2.83 11.59 -1.32
N LEU A 92 3.48 10.47 -1.58
CA LEU A 92 4.69 10.03 -0.89
C LEU A 92 5.93 10.44 -1.68
N THR A 93 6.99 10.69 -0.94
CA THR A 93 8.38 10.77 -1.37
C THR A 93 9.13 9.59 -0.76
N ARG A 94 10.46 9.58 -0.84
CA ARG A 94 11.27 8.47 -0.32
C ARG A 94 10.97 8.15 1.15
N ASP A 95 10.91 9.17 2.01
CA ASP A 95 10.81 8.98 3.48
C ASP A 95 9.67 9.76 4.14
N ALA A 96 8.95 10.58 3.38
CA ALA A 96 7.89 11.43 3.90
C ALA A 96 6.71 11.50 2.93
N GLY A 97 5.55 11.93 3.41
CA GLY A 97 4.38 12.16 2.58
C GLY A 97 3.43 13.16 3.18
N ARG A 98 2.52 13.68 2.36
CA ARG A 98 1.46 14.57 2.81
C ARG A 98 0.27 14.56 1.85
N GLY A 99 -0.86 15.02 2.36
CA GLY A 99 -2.04 15.25 1.56
C GLY A 99 -3.21 15.78 2.35
N SER A 100 -4.40 15.64 1.79
CA SER A 100 -5.66 16.08 2.39
C SER A 100 -6.57 14.89 2.65
N TRP A 101 -7.46 15.04 3.62
CA TRP A 101 -8.51 14.07 3.89
C TRP A 101 -9.83 14.76 4.22
N SER A 102 -10.91 14.02 4.02
CA SER A 102 -12.26 14.39 4.47
C SER A 102 -13.03 13.14 4.87
N GLY A 103 -13.99 13.30 5.76
CA GLY A 103 -14.71 12.17 6.33
C GLY A 103 -15.85 12.58 7.23
N HIS A 104 -16.35 11.62 7.98
CA HIS A 104 -17.33 11.83 9.02
C HIS A 104 -17.15 10.83 10.17
N ALA A 105 -17.52 11.27 11.37
CA ALA A 105 -17.57 10.45 12.57
C ALA A 105 -18.69 10.98 13.48
N ALA A 106 -19.48 10.09 14.11
CA ALA A 106 -20.54 10.45 15.03
C ALA A 106 -21.50 11.55 14.50
N GLY A 107 -21.80 11.51 13.19
CA GLY A 107 -22.71 12.47 12.53
C GLY A 107 -22.08 13.82 12.14
N ALA A 108 -20.83 14.09 12.49
CA ALA A 108 -20.12 15.31 12.08
C ALA A 108 -19.26 15.08 10.84
N ARG A 109 -19.25 16.03 9.90
CA ARG A 109 -18.31 16.04 8.77
C ARG A 109 -17.03 16.75 9.16
N CYS A 110 -15.90 16.16 8.82
CA CYS A 110 -14.58 16.67 9.18
C CYS A 110 -13.62 16.59 8.01
N SER A 111 -12.64 17.48 8.01
CA SER A 111 -11.58 17.48 7.02
C SER A 111 -10.31 18.13 7.54
N GLY A 112 -9.21 17.85 6.86
CA GLY A 112 -7.93 18.47 7.15
C GLY A 112 -6.82 17.88 6.30
N TYR A 113 -5.64 17.77 6.89
CA TYR A 113 -4.46 17.25 6.21
C TYR A 113 -3.89 16.02 6.91
N TRP A 114 -3.08 15.28 6.19
CA TRP A 114 -2.30 14.18 6.74
C TRP A 114 -0.84 14.34 6.37
N THR A 115 0.03 13.78 7.20
CA THR A 115 1.45 13.60 6.95
C THR A 115 1.83 12.14 7.17
N ALA A 116 2.87 11.70 6.48
CA ALA A 116 3.44 10.37 6.60
C ALA A 116 4.95 10.48 6.83
N GLN A 117 5.50 9.62 7.67
CA GLN A 117 6.94 9.43 7.83
C GLN A 117 7.24 7.93 7.77
N ARG A 118 8.26 7.57 7.00
CA ARG A 118 8.71 6.18 6.93
C ARG A 118 9.30 5.76 8.28
N ASN A 119 8.93 4.57 8.75
CA ASN A 119 9.64 3.92 9.85
C ASN A 119 10.97 3.42 9.31
N GLY A 120 12.06 3.91 9.90
CA GLY A 120 13.43 3.54 9.55
C GLY A 120 13.77 2.11 9.92
#